data_AF-A0A1L8QW93-F1
#
_entry.id   AF-A0A1L8QW93-F1
#
_cell.length_a   1.000
_cell.length_b   1.000
_cell.length_c   1.000
_cell.angle_alpha   90.00
_cell.angle_beta   90.00
_cell.angle_gamma   90.00
#
_symmetry.space_group_name_H-M   'P 1'
#
loop_
_entity.id
_entity.type
_entity.pdbx_description
1 polymer ?
#
loop_
_entity_poly.entity_id
_entity_poly.type
_entity_poly.pdbx_seq_one_letter_code
_entity_poly.pdbx_strand_id
1 'polypeptide(L)'
;MKHVTFEELKGAQVIDTRLQHAFQSGSTKRALNVPLAKFEKVAKKLLDPQTPLVFLLAKEDQAALELLEAQAKQQGFQSILGYVLVDDIPTDQMHLTKTISAKAFLAQESDYVLLDVREPETVTKKAPEKNLIVIPLANIAENHSSLDRHKEIYTLCGSGNSATTVASFLNKEGYDAIVIEGGVTAILKEQEATK
;
A
#
# COMPACT_ATOMS: atom_id res chain seq x y z
N MET A 1 23.44 -3.82 2.91
CA MET A 1 22.48 -4.93 3.16
C MET A 1 22.87 -6.19 2.40
N LYS A 2 22.55 -7.40 2.92
CA LYS A 2 22.74 -8.69 2.22
C LYS A 2 21.48 -9.13 1.46
N HIS A 3 21.64 -9.94 0.41
CA HIS A 3 20.53 -10.68 -0.19
C HIS A 3 20.09 -11.81 0.75
N VAL A 4 18.79 -11.93 1.02
CA VAL A 4 18.18 -12.98 1.85
C VAL A 4 17.21 -13.84 1.06
N THR A 5 17.02 -15.06 1.53
CA THR A 5 16.06 -16.03 0.99
C THR A 5 14.62 -15.75 1.42
N PHE A 6 13.65 -16.36 0.75
CA PHE A 6 12.24 -16.26 1.13
C PHE A 6 11.97 -16.80 2.55
N GLU A 7 12.67 -17.87 2.96
CA GLU A 7 12.54 -18.48 4.28
C GLU A 7 12.98 -17.54 5.41
N GLU A 8 13.98 -16.69 5.14
CA GLU A 8 14.50 -15.70 6.08
C GLU A 8 13.52 -14.53 6.30
N LEU A 9 12.45 -14.39 5.50
CA LEU A 9 11.45 -13.33 5.70
C LEU A 9 10.57 -13.56 6.96
N LYS A 10 10.61 -14.77 7.54
CA LYS A 10 9.78 -15.12 8.70
C LYS A 10 10.12 -14.23 9.90
N GLY A 11 9.10 -13.55 10.43
CA GLY A 11 9.24 -12.67 11.59
C GLY A 11 9.72 -11.26 11.25
N ALA A 12 10.02 -10.96 9.99
CA ALA A 12 10.36 -9.62 9.52
C ALA A 12 9.13 -8.88 8.95
N GLN A 13 9.21 -7.55 8.91
CA GLN A 13 8.32 -6.71 8.13
C GLN A 13 8.87 -6.60 6.71
N VAL A 14 8.15 -7.17 5.75
CA VAL A 14 8.52 -7.12 4.33
C VAL A 14 8.00 -5.84 3.70
N ILE A 15 8.91 -5.01 3.19
CA ILE A 15 8.61 -3.71 2.59
C ILE A 15 8.87 -3.82 1.09
N ASP A 16 7.79 -3.90 0.30
CA ASP A 16 7.89 -3.90 -1.15
C ASP A 16 8.03 -2.47 -1.67
N THR A 17 9.21 -2.17 -2.19
CA THR A 17 9.61 -0.84 -2.64
C THR A 17 9.24 -0.55 -4.09
N ARG A 18 8.63 -1.53 -4.78
CA ARG A 18 8.23 -1.38 -6.18
C ARG A 18 7.01 -0.45 -6.30
N LEU A 19 6.79 0.04 -7.51
CA LEU A 19 5.65 0.90 -7.82
C LEU A 19 4.33 0.13 -7.76
N GLN A 20 3.22 0.87 -7.60
CA GLN A 20 1.88 0.32 -7.35
C GLN A 20 1.50 -0.85 -8.26
N HIS A 21 1.73 -0.76 -9.58
CA HIS A 21 1.28 -1.77 -10.52
C HIS A 21 2.09 -3.06 -10.42
N ALA A 22 3.40 -2.96 -10.17
CA ALA A 22 4.27 -4.12 -9.96
C ALA A 22 3.94 -4.84 -8.65
N PHE A 23 3.56 -4.10 -7.61
CA PHE A 23 3.06 -4.67 -6.36
C PHE A 23 1.69 -5.34 -6.56
N GLN A 24 0.76 -4.66 -7.23
CA GLN A 24 -0.59 -5.16 -7.48
C GLN A 24 -0.58 -6.47 -8.30
N SER A 25 0.34 -6.58 -9.26
CA SER A 25 0.53 -7.77 -10.09
C SER A 25 1.18 -8.96 -9.37
N GLY A 26 1.53 -8.83 -8.09
CA GLY A 26 2.03 -9.93 -7.27
C GLY A 26 3.10 -9.48 -6.28
N SER A 27 2.89 -9.74 -5.00
CA SER A 27 3.89 -9.63 -3.93
C SER A 27 3.63 -10.69 -2.86
N THR A 28 4.40 -10.74 -1.78
CA THR A 28 4.10 -11.66 -0.67
C THR A 28 2.84 -11.20 0.07
N LYS A 29 2.04 -12.13 0.59
CA LYS A 29 0.77 -11.83 1.29
C LYS A 29 0.88 -10.79 2.42
N ARG A 30 2.04 -10.67 3.07
CA ARG A 30 2.28 -9.77 4.21
C ARG A 30 3.13 -8.55 3.86
N ALA A 31 3.51 -8.38 2.59
CA ALA A 31 4.30 -7.24 2.17
C ALA A 31 3.48 -5.95 2.25
N LEU A 32 4.13 -4.88 2.71
CA LEU A 32 3.61 -3.53 2.67
C LEU A 32 4.20 -2.81 1.47
N ASN A 33 3.36 -2.24 0.61
CA ASN A 33 3.84 -1.44 -0.52
C ASN A 33 4.23 -0.05 -0.06
N VAL A 34 5.53 0.21 0.03
CA VAL A 34 6.08 1.53 0.36
C VAL A 34 7.19 1.84 -0.64
N PRO A 35 6.86 2.48 -1.78
CA PRO A 35 7.86 2.88 -2.76
C PRO A 35 9.00 3.68 -2.14
N LEU A 36 10.22 3.51 -2.65
CA LEU A 36 11.44 4.15 -2.13
C LEU A 36 11.25 5.65 -1.82
N ALA A 37 10.66 6.40 -2.76
CA ALA A 37 10.42 7.84 -2.61
C ALA A 37 9.46 8.23 -1.46
N LYS A 38 8.68 7.28 -0.93
CA LYS A 38 7.75 7.49 0.19
C LYS A 38 8.30 6.95 1.51
N PHE A 39 9.31 6.09 1.48
CA PHE A 39 9.74 5.30 2.64
C PHE A 39 10.06 6.19 3.84
N GLU A 40 10.92 7.20 3.68
CA GLU A 40 11.29 8.13 4.76
C GLU A 40 10.07 8.79 5.44
N LYS A 41 9.02 9.14 4.67
CA LYS A 41 7.85 9.87 5.17
C LYS A 41 6.83 8.97 5.87
N VAL A 42 6.80 7.69 5.51
CA VAL A 42 5.72 6.76 5.87
C VAL A 42 6.19 5.67 6.83
N ALA A 43 7.48 5.32 6.82
CA ALA A 43 8.00 4.14 7.52
C ALA A 43 7.62 4.11 9.01
N LYS A 44 7.91 5.18 9.78
CA LYS A 44 7.55 5.23 11.22
C LYS A 44 6.06 5.15 11.51
N LYS A 45 5.21 5.53 10.54
CA LYS A 45 3.76 5.57 10.73
C LYS A 45 3.14 4.19 10.55
N LEU A 46 3.71 3.35 9.68
CA LEU A 46 3.14 2.04 9.34
C LEU A 46 3.91 0.85 9.92
N LEU A 47 5.15 1.07 10.38
CA LEU A 47 6.08 0.00 10.72
C LEU A 47 6.56 0.15 12.16
N ASP A 48 6.78 -0.99 12.81
CA ASP A 48 7.38 -1.05 14.14
C ASP A 48 8.92 -0.98 14.05
N PRO A 49 9.59 0.01 14.67
CA PRO A 49 11.04 0.11 14.67
C PRO A 49 11.80 -1.04 15.37
N GLN A 50 11.11 -1.82 16.22
CA GLN A 50 11.69 -2.97 16.93
C GLN A 50 11.66 -4.26 16.10
N THR A 51 10.77 -4.35 15.11
CA THR A 51 10.63 -5.54 14.28
C THR A 51 11.57 -5.47 13.07
N PRO A 52 12.39 -6.50 12.79
CA PRO A 52 13.35 -6.49 11.67
C PRO A 52 12.71 -6.16 10.32
N LEU A 53 13.40 -5.36 9.50
CA LEU A 53 12.97 -5.02 8.15
C LEU A 53 13.62 -5.94 7.10
N VAL A 54 12.86 -6.28 6.06
CA VAL A 54 13.40 -6.77 4.78
C VAL A 54 12.82 -5.94 3.66
N PHE A 55 13.66 -5.51 2.72
CA PHE A 55 13.21 -4.81 1.52
C PHE A 55 13.02 -5.77 0.35
N LEU A 56 11.88 -5.69 -0.32
CA LEU A 56 11.61 -6.41 -1.56
C LEU A 56 11.77 -5.44 -2.74
N LEU A 57 12.61 -5.82 -3.71
CA LEU A 57 12.98 -4.99 -4.87
C LEU A 57 12.68 -5.72 -6.18
N ALA A 58 12.59 -4.97 -7.27
CA ALA A 58 12.47 -5.54 -8.62
C ALA A 58 13.79 -6.09 -9.16
N LYS A 59 14.91 -5.52 -8.72
CA LYS A 59 16.27 -5.90 -9.10
C LYS A 59 17.23 -5.39 -8.04
N GLU A 60 18.44 -5.94 -8.02
CA GLU A 60 19.51 -5.41 -7.19
C GLU A 60 19.92 -4.01 -7.68
N ASP A 61 19.93 -3.05 -6.75
CA ASP A 61 20.31 -1.66 -6.99
C ASP A 61 21.03 -1.13 -5.74
N GLN A 62 22.35 -1.05 -5.83
CA GLN A 62 23.20 -0.69 -4.70
C GLN A 62 22.89 0.71 -4.15
N ALA A 63 22.58 1.68 -5.03
CA ALA A 63 22.26 3.04 -4.59
C ALA A 63 20.91 3.10 -3.87
N ALA A 64 19.92 2.37 -4.37
CA ALA A 64 18.62 2.24 -3.68
C ALA A 64 18.77 1.56 -2.32
N LEU A 65 19.59 0.51 -2.23
CA LEU A 65 19.87 -0.19 -0.98
C LEU A 65 20.56 0.73 0.04
N GLU A 66 21.61 1.46 -0.36
CA GLU A 66 22.28 2.43 0.52
C GLU A 66 21.31 3.51 1.03
N LEU A 67 20.45 4.02 0.16
CA LEU A 67 19.44 5.00 0.53
C LEU A 67 18.40 4.43 1.51
N LEU A 68 17.88 3.22 1.26
CA LEU A 68 16.93 2.54 2.15
C LEU A 68 17.54 2.30 3.53
N GLU A 69 18.79 1.85 3.57
CA GLU A 69 19.52 1.62 4.82
C GLU A 69 19.70 2.92 5.60
N ALA A 70 20.10 4.01 4.92
CA ALA A 70 20.24 5.33 5.54
C ALA A 70 18.89 5.86 6.07
N GLN A 71 17.83 5.79 5.27
CA GLN A 71 16.48 6.22 5.67
C GLN A 71 15.96 5.39 6.84
N ALA A 72 16.14 4.07 6.83
CA ALA A 72 15.70 3.20 7.93
C ALA A 72 16.43 3.55 9.24
N LYS A 73 17.75 3.78 9.19
CA LYS A 73 18.51 4.23 10.37
C LYS A 73 18.04 5.60 10.87
N GLN A 74 17.83 6.57 9.98
CA GLN A 74 17.31 7.90 10.33
C GLN A 74 15.91 7.82 10.96
N GLN A 75 15.09 6.88 10.50
CA GLN A 75 13.77 6.60 11.07
C GLN A 75 13.82 5.70 12.31
N GLY A 76 15.01 5.35 12.82
CA GLY A 76 15.17 4.65 14.11
C GLY A 76 14.92 3.15 14.08
N PHE A 77 14.87 2.52 12.90
CA PHE A 77 14.78 1.07 12.78
C PHE A 77 16.10 0.44 13.25
N GLN A 78 15.99 -0.51 14.18
CA GLN A 78 17.17 -1.09 14.85
C GLN A 78 17.80 -2.24 14.07
N SER A 79 17.01 -2.93 13.24
CA SER A 79 17.43 -4.14 12.54
C SER A 79 16.91 -4.17 11.11
N ILE A 80 17.83 -4.36 10.17
CA ILE A 80 17.56 -4.58 8.75
C ILE A 80 18.20 -5.90 8.40
N LEU A 81 17.38 -6.92 8.14
CA LEU A 81 17.84 -8.27 7.88
C LEU A 81 18.51 -8.38 6.49
N GLY A 82 18.01 -7.61 5.52
CA GLY A 82 18.56 -7.56 4.17
C GLY A 82 17.53 -7.15 3.14
N TYR A 83 17.72 -7.63 1.92
CA TYR A 83 16.81 -7.45 0.81
C TYR A 83 16.54 -8.77 0.08
N VAL A 84 15.42 -8.85 -0.64
CA VAL A 84 15.04 -9.99 -1.50
C VAL A 84 14.53 -9.46 -2.83
N LEU A 85 14.76 -10.16 -3.94
CA LEU A 85 14.17 -9.79 -5.23
C LEU A 85 12.79 -10.43 -5.38
N VAL A 86 11.89 -9.77 -6.11
CA VAL A 86 10.56 -10.33 -6.38
C VAL A 86 10.64 -11.68 -7.11
N ASP A 87 11.66 -11.85 -7.97
CA ASP A 87 11.86 -13.09 -8.74
C ASP A 87 12.27 -14.27 -7.85
N ASP A 88 12.77 -14.01 -6.64
CA ASP A 88 13.11 -15.03 -5.64
C ASP A 88 11.91 -15.42 -4.76
N ILE A 89 10.74 -14.78 -4.95
CA ILE A 89 9.51 -15.13 -4.25
C ILE A 89 8.83 -16.30 -4.96
N PRO A 90 8.57 -17.43 -4.28
CA PRO A 90 7.87 -18.56 -4.88
C PRO A 90 6.48 -18.14 -5.40
N THR A 91 6.12 -18.61 -6.60
CA THR A 91 4.88 -18.21 -7.28
C THR A 91 3.62 -18.58 -6.48
N ASP A 92 3.64 -19.68 -5.74
CA ASP A 92 2.54 -20.12 -4.85
C ASP A 92 2.41 -19.25 -3.59
N GLN A 93 3.42 -18.44 -3.28
CA GLN A 93 3.43 -17.47 -2.18
C GLN A 93 3.10 -16.05 -2.64
N MET A 94 2.91 -15.84 -3.96
CA MET A 94 2.51 -14.56 -4.51
C MET A 94 1.01 -14.31 -4.32
N HIS A 95 0.69 -13.07 -3.96
CA HIS A 95 -0.65 -12.57 -3.76
C HIS A 95 -0.88 -11.33 -4.63
N LEU A 96 -1.95 -11.36 -5.41
CA LEU A 96 -2.40 -10.22 -6.21
C LEU A 96 -3.20 -9.26 -5.34
N THR A 97 -2.98 -7.97 -5.50
CA THR A 97 -3.84 -6.97 -4.85
C THR A 97 -5.15 -6.89 -5.62
N LYS A 98 -6.29 -6.94 -4.92
CA LYS A 98 -7.59 -6.70 -5.54
C LYS A 98 -7.66 -5.26 -6.04
N THR A 99 -8.07 -5.08 -7.29
CA THR A 99 -8.31 -3.77 -7.89
C THR A 99 -9.70 -3.72 -8.51
N ILE A 100 -10.23 -2.52 -8.67
CA ILE A 100 -11.49 -2.27 -9.38
C ILE A 100 -11.34 -1.05 -10.28
N SER A 101 -11.88 -1.13 -11.49
CA SER A 101 -11.92 0.03 -12.38
C SER A 101 -12.89 1.09 -11.83
N ALA A 102 -12.65 2.36 -12.15
CA ALA A 102 -13.55 3.45 -11.76
C ALA A 102 -15.01 3.21 -12.20
N LYS A 103 -15.20 2.67 -13.41
CA LYS A 103 -16.51 2.30 -13.94
C LYS A 103 -17.20 1.21 -13.12
N ALA A 104 -16.50 0.12 -12.82
CA ALA A 104 -17.05 -0.98 -12.04
C ALA A 104 -17.33 -0.56 -10.58
N PHE A 105 -16.50 0.33 -10.03
CA PHE A 105 -16.72 0.93 -8.71
C PHE A 105 -18.00 1.79 -8.68
N LEU A 106 -18.22 2.64 -9.70
CA LEU A 106 -19.41 3.48 -9.78
C LEU A 106 -20.72 2.69 -9.94
N ALA A 107 -20.63 1.43 -10.37
CA ALA A 107 -21.77 0.51 -10.48
C ALA A 107 -22.01 -0.34 -9.21
N GLN A 108 -21.28 -0.09 -8.10
CA GLN A 108 -21.46 -0.84 -6.86
C GLN A 108 -22.75 -0.44 -6.12
N GLU A 109 -23.63 -1.43 -5.97
CA GLU A 109 -24.90 -1.32 -5.24
C GLU A 109 -24.84 -1.92 -3.84
N SER A 110 -23.86 -2.78 -3.56
CA SER A 110 -23.62 -3.34 -2.23
C SER A 110 -23.27 -2.27 -1.21
N ASP A 111 -23.41 -2.60 0.07
CA ASP A 111 -22.87 -1.77 1.15
C ASP A 111 -21.34 -1.98 1.22
N TYR A 112 -20.59 -0.88 1.31
CA TYR A 112 -19.13 -0.85 1.23
C TYR A 112 -18.58 0.33 2.02
N VAL A 113 -17.27 0.38 2.22
CA VAL A 113 -16.56 1.59 2.68
C VAL A 113 -15.76 2.18 1.53
N LEU A 114 -15.96 3.47 1.24
CA LEU A 114 -15.06 4.23 0.37
C LEU A 114 -14.06 4.98 1.26
N LEU A 115 -12.81 4.54 1.27
CA LEU A 115 -11.75 5.10 2.11
C LEU A 115 -10.87 6.06 1.30
N ASP A 116 -11.02 7.36 1.50
CA ASP A 116 -10.11 8.36 0.93
C ASP A 116 -8.91 8.59 1.86
N VAL A 117 -7.73 8.32 1.32
CA VAL A 117 -6.46 8.34 2.07
C VAL A 117 -5.60 9.56 1.77
N ARG A 118 -6.17 10.56 1.10
CA ARG A 118 -5.50 11.83 0.82
C ARG A 118 -5.48 12.70 2.08
N GLU A 119 -4.41 13.48 2.22
CA GLU A 119 -4.36 14.54 3.22
C GLU A 119 -5.41 15.61 2.84
N PRO A 120 -6.29 16.05 3.77
CA PRO A 120 -7.40 16.95 3.46
C PRO A 120 -6.97 18.24 2.74
N GLU A 121 -5.83 18.79 3.12
CA GLU A 121 -5.22 19.98 2.53
C GLU A 121 -4.76 19.79 1.07
N THR A 122 -4.58 18.55 0.63
CA THR A 122 -4.18 18.22 -0.75
C THR A 122 -5.36 17.91 -1.66
N VAL A 123 -6.58 17.88 -1.13
CA VAL A 123 -7.80 17.53 -1.87
C VAL A 123 -8.21 18.69 -2.77
N THR A 124 -7.86 18.58 -4.06
CA THR A 124 -8.32 19.52 -5.11
C THR A 124 -9.54 19.03 -5.88
N LYS A 125 -9.84 17.73 -5.77
CA LYS A 125 -10.91 17.02 -6.48
C LYS A 125 -11.78 16.28 -5.47
N LYS A 126 -13.09 16.54 -5.47
CA LYS A 126 -14.02 15.87 -4.56
C LYS A 126 -14.12 14.37 -4.87
N ALA A 127 -14.08 13.56 -3.82
CA ALA A 127 -14.42 12.14 -3.91
C ALA A 127 -15.95 11.97 -3.96
N PRO A 128 -16.46 10.82 -4.43
CA PRO A 128 -17.85 10.45 -4.20
C PRO A 128 -18.20 10.48 -2.71
N GLU A 129 -19.39 10.98 -2.37
CA GLU A 129 -19.81 11.15 -0.97
C GLU A 129 -20.45 9.89 -0.37
N LYS A 130 -20.99 9.00 -1.20
CA LYS A 130 -21.62 7.75 -0.77
C LYS A 130 -20.61 6.86 -0.03
N ASN A 131 -20.92 6.52 1.22
CA ASN A 131 -20.11 5.68 2.10
C ASN A 131 -18.66 6.16 2.30
N LEU A 132 -18.43 7.47 2.18
CA LEU A 132 -17.10 8.06 2.27
C LEU A 132 -16.62 8.14 3.73
N ILE A 133 -15.44 7.58 3.97
CA ILE A 133 -14.65 7.77 5.18
C ILE A 133 -13.30 8.37 4.75
N VAL A 134 -12.84 9.40 5.46
CA VAL A 134 -11.54 10.03 5.20
C VAL A 134 -10.59 9.71 6.33
N ILE A 135 -9.57 8.90 6.05
CA ILE A 135 -8.46 8.63 6.98
C ILE A 135 -7.18 8.79 6.17
N PRO A 136 -6.44 9.90 6.34
CA PRO A 136 -5.20 10.11 5.59
C PRO A 136 -4.22 8.97 5.82
N LEU A 137 -3.39 8.68 4.83
CA LEU A 137 -2.37 7.61 4.91
C LEU A 137 -1.53 7.75 6.18
N ALA A 138 -1.20 8.98 6.57
CA ALA A 138 -0.44 9.27 7.79
C ALA A 138 -1.09 8.73 9.08
N ASN A 139 -2.41 8.59 9.10
CA ASN A 139 -3.20 8.31 10.30
C ASN A 139 -3.81 6.90 10.27
N ILE A 140 -3.61 6.14 9.18
CA ILE A 140 -4.28 4.86 8.99
C ILE A 140 -3.91 3.83 10.05
N ALA A 141 -2.66 3.77 10.49
CA ALA A 141 -2.21 2.81 11.49
C ALA A 141 -2.90 2.99 12.85
N GLU A 142 -3.27 4.23 13.19
CA GLU A 142 -3.92 4.53 14.46
C GLU A 142 -5.46 4.45 14.37
N ASN A 143 -6.02 4.65 13.17
CA ASN A 143 -7.47 4.88 12.99
C ASN A 143 -8.20 3.79 12.21
N HIS A 144 -7.49 2.81 11.63
CA HIS A 144 -8.10 1.75 10.83
C HIS A 144 -9.15 0.92 11.59
N SER A 145 -9.06 0.84 12.92
CA SER A 145 -10.00 0.11 13.78
C SER A 145 -11.43 0.66 13.75
N SER A 146 -11.63 1.88 13.25
CA SER A 146 -12.95 2.47 13.01
C SER A 146 -13.66 1.93 11.76
N LEU A 147 -12.92 1.24 10.88
CA LEU A 147 -13.46 0.69 9.64
C LEU A 147 -14.19 -0.62 9.92
N ASP A 148 -15.31 -0.83 9.23
CA ASP A 148 -16.08 -2.07 9.33
C ASP A 148 -15.31 -3.23 8.66
N ARG A 149 -14.89 -4.22 9.47
CA ARG A 149 -14.13 -5.40 9.02
C ARG A 149 -14.93 -6.37 8.15
N HIS A 150 -16.26 -6.24 8.12
CA HIS A 150 -17.13 -7.14 7.36
C HIS A 150 -17.50 -6.59 5.98
N LYS A 151 -17.05 -5.38 5.64
CA LYS A 151 -17.29 -4.72 4.35
C LYS A 151 -16.05 -4.72 3.48
N GLU A 152 -16.27 -4.71 2.17
CA GLU A 152 -15.22 -4.35 1.22
C GLU A 152 -14.81 -2.89 1.43
N ILE A 153 -13.49 -2.65 1.47
CA ILE A 153 -12.91 -1.31 1.65
C ILE A 153 -12.27 -0.87 0.35
N TYR A 154 -12.96 0.02 -0.38
CA TYR A 154 -12.45 0.61 -1.60
C TYR A 154 -11.52 1.78 -1.26
N THR A 155 -10.22 1.61 -1.47
CA THR A 155 -9.23 2.65 -1.17
C THR A 155 -9.09 3.62 -2.33
N LEU A 156 -9.09 4.92 -2.00
CA LEU A 156 -9.07 6.03 -2.95
C LEU A 156 -7.94 6.99 -2.63
N CYS A 157 -7.19 7.41 -3.65
CA CYS A 157 -6.33 8.58 -3.56
C CYS A 157 -6.35 9.37 -4.88
N GLY A 158 -5.36 10.24 -5.12
CA GLY A 158 -5.26 11.02 -6.36
C GLY A 158 -5.18 10.17 -7.65
N SER A 159 -4.31 9.15 -7.64
CA SER A 159 -3.97 8.32 -8.81
C SER A 159 -3.81 6.81 -8.54
N GLY A 160 -4.04 6.36 -7.30
CA GLY A 160 -3.89 4.96 -6.86
C GLY A 160 -2.65 4.65 -6.01
N ASN A 161 -1.63 5.53 -6.00
CA ASN A 161 -0.33 5.22 -5.39
C ASN A 161 -0.41 5.07 -3.86
N SER A 162 -1.04 6.04 -3.18
CA SER A 162 -1.21 5.97 -1.72
C SER A 162 -2.33 5.01 -1.32
N ALA A 163 -3.33 4.86 -2.19
CA ALA A 163 -4.40 3.86 -2.03
C ALA A 163 -3.83 2.43 -2.01
N THR A 164 -2.81 2.13 -2.82
CA THR A 164 -2.12 0.83 -2.83
C THR A 164 -1.34 0.58 -1.54
N THR A 165 -0.58 1.58 -1.07
CA THR A 165 0.09 1.51 0.24
C THR A 165 -0.91 1.20 1.35
N VAL A 166 -2.02 1.95 1.42
CA VAL A 166 -3.04 1.73 2.45
C VAL A 166 -3.75 0.39 2.30
N ALA A 167 -4.08 -0.04 1.08
CA ALA A 167 -4.67 -1.35 0.84
C ALA A 167 -3.75 -2.48 1.31
N SER A 168 -2.44 -2.39 1.04
CA SER A 168 -1.48 -3.38 1.53
C SER A 168 -1.42 -3.44 3.07
N PHE A 169 -1.52 -2.28 3.73
CA PHE A 169 -1.61 -2.19 5.19
C PHE A 169 -2.90 -2.83 5.72
N LEU A 170 -4.05 -2.46 5.17
CA LEU A 170 -5.34 -3.00 5.57
C LEU A 170 -5.44 -4.51 5.34
N ASN A 171 -4.94 -5.02 4.21
CA ASN A 171 -4.89 -6.46 3.93
C ASN A 171 -4.01 -7.21 4.94
N LYS A 172 -2.87 -6.64 5.34
CA LYS A 172 -2.02 -7.20 6.41
C LYS A 172 -2.76 -7.26 7.75
N GLU A 173 -3.59 -6.25 8.04
CA GLU A 173 -4.44 -6.16 9.25
C GLU A 173 -5.75 -6.98 9.17
N GLY A 174 -5.96 -7.72 8.08
CA GLY A 174 -7.07 -8.66 7.90
C GLY A 174 -8.36 -8.03 7.37
N TYR A 175 -8.31 -6.83 6.79
CA TYR A 175 -9.44 -6.23 6.07
C TYR A 175 -9.46 -6.70 4.61
N ASP A 176 -10.61 -6.58 3.94
CA ASP A 176 -10.73 -6.81 2.49
C ASP A 176 -10.61 -5.48 1.72
N ALA A 177 -9.38 -5.04 1.47
CA ALA A 177 -9.11 -3.77 0.80
C ALA A 177 -8.92 -3.94 -0.72
N ILE A 178 -9.64 -3.12 -1.49
CA ILE A 178 -9.68 -3.12 -2.95
C ILE A 178 -9.25 -1.74 -3.45
N VAL A 179 -8.25 -1.67 -4.34
CA VAL A 179 -7.73 -0.40 -4.86
C VAL A 179 -8.58 0.09 -6.02
N ILE A 180 -9.07 1.33 -5.96
CA ILE A 180 -9.70 1.97 -7.12
C ILE A 180 -8.62 2.43 -8.11
N GLU A 181 -8.63 1.84 -9.31
CA GLU A 181 -7.67 2.13 -10.36
C GLU A 181 -7.75 3.57 -10.83
N GLY A 182 -6.60 4.25 -10.92
CA GLY A 182 -6.50 5.66 -11.32
C GLY A 182 -7.07 6.65 -10.30
N GLY A 183 -7.58 6.18 -9.16
CA GLY A 183 -8.07 7.00 -8.05
C GLY A 183 -9.19 7.96 -8.45
N VAL A 184 -9.28 9.09 -7.73
CA VAL A 184 -10.33 10.10 -7.94
C VAL A 184 -10.30 10.70 -9.35
N THR A 185 -9.12 10.74 -9.98
CA THR A 185 -8.99 11.26 -11.35
C THR A 185 -9.72 10.37 -12.36
N ALA A 186 -9.65 9.04 -12.21
CA ALA A 186 -10.37 8.12 -13.07
C ALA A 186 -11.88 8.13 -12.81
N ILE A 187 -12.30 8.23 -11.54
CA ILE A 187 -13.72 8.37 -11.17
C ILE A 187 -14.36 9.58 -11.87
N LEU A 188 -13.73 10.75 -11.77
CA LEU A 188 -14.28 11.97 -12.33
C LEU A 188 -14.36 11.90 -13.86
N LYS A 189 -13.34 11.32 -14.50
CA LYS A 189 -13.36 11.10 -15.95
C LYS A 189 -14.52 10.20 -16.39
N GLU A 190 -14.82 9.14 -15.63
CA GLU A 190 -15.93 8.23 -15.94
C GLU A 190 -17.29 8.92 -15.74
N GLN A 191 -17.43 9.74 -14.68
CA GLN A 191 -18.63 10.53 -14.44
C GLN A 191 -18.87 11.59 -15.52
N GLU A 192 -17.81 12.20 -16.07
CA GLU A 192 -17.91 13.13 -17.19
C GLU A 192 -18.32 12.43 -18.49
N ALA A 193 -17.83 11.21 -18.74
CA ALA A 193 -18.16 10.44 -19.94
C ALA A 193 -19.60 9.89 -19.96
N THR A 194 -20.28 9.88 -18.81
CA THR A 194 -21.65 9.37 -18.65
C THR A 194 -22.70 10.51 -18.61
N LYS A 195 -22.26 11.77 -18.65
CA LYS A 195 -23.13 12.95 -18.77
C LYS A 195 -23.40 13.27 -20.23
#